data_AF-A0A2P8WLT0-F1
#
_entry.id   AF-A0A2P8WLT0-F1
#
_cell.length_a   1.000
_cell.length_b   1.000
_cell.length_c   1.000
_cell.angle_alpha   90.00
_cell.angle_beta   90.00
_cell.angle_gamma   90.00
#
_symmetry.space_group_name_H-M   'P 1'
#
loop_
_entity.id
_entity.type
_entity.pdbx_description
1 polymer ?
#
loop_
_entity_poly.entity_id
_entity_poly.type
_entity_poly.pdbx_seq_one_letter_code
_entity_poly.pdbx_strand_id
1 'polypeptide(L)' 'MFNNVGTTDRLLRLIAAAVLLYLGLFTYAGSALGIGLAVVGGVALLTGLIGSCALYGLLGINTRKSNQSLS' A
#
# COMPACT_ATOMS: atom_id res chain seq x y z
N MET A 1 -22.45 9.50 3.52
CA MET A 1 -22.02 8.08 3.54
C MET A 1 -21.20 7.87 2.26
N PHE A 2 -20.09 7.13 2.26
CA PHE A 2 -19.10 7.01 1.14
C PHE A 2 -17.89 7.95 1.17
N ASN A 3 -17.09 7.87 2.22
CA ASN A 3 -15.70 8.33 2.16
C ASN A 3 -14.80 7.25 2.75
N ASN A 4 -14.54 6.16 2.01
CA ASN A 4 -13.41 5.29 2.37
C ASN A 4 -12.90 4.35 1.27
N VAL A 5 -13.42 4.39 0.04
CA VAL A 5 -12.98 3.45 -1.01
C VAL A 5 -11.47 3.55 -1.24
N GLY A 6 -10.91 4.77 -1.30
CA GLY A 6 -9.46 4.95 -1.47
C GLY A 6 -8.62 4.39 -0.32
N THR A 7 -9.09 4.51 0.94
CA THR A 7 -8.31 4.10 2.12
C THR A 7 -8.41 2.61 2.36
N THR A 8 -9.60 2.05 2.13
CA THR A 8 -9.82 0.61 2.17
C THR A 8 -9.11 -0.08 1.00
N ASP A 9 -9.14 0.46 -0.23
CA ASP A 9 -8.38 -0.06 -1.38
C ASP A 9 -6.88 -0.05 -1.12
N ARG A 10 -6.35 1.07 -0.59
CA ARG A 10 -4.94 1.18 -0.21
C ARG A 10 -4.55 0.15 0.85
N LEU A 11 -5.37 0.00 1.90
CA LEU A 11 -5.10 -0.95 2.97
C LEU A 11 -5.11 -2.40 2.44
N LEU A 12 -6.11 -2.75 1.63
CA LEU A 12 -6.19 -4.05 0.98
C LEU A 12 -4.97 -4.32 0.09
N ARG A 13 -4.53 -3.33 -0.68
CA ARG A 13 -3.36 -3.47 -1.56
C ARG A 13 -2.06 -3.65 -0.80
N LEU A 14 -1.88 -2.93 0.31
CA LEU A 14 -0.71 -3.08 1.18
C LEU A 14 -0.72 -4.43 1.91
N ILE A 15 -1.87 -4.88 2.40
CA ILE A 15 -2.02 -6.20 3.03
C ILE A 15 -1.70 -7.31 2.02
N ALA A 16 -2.27 -7.25 0.82
CA ALA A 16 -1.99 -8.23 -0.23
C ALA A 16 -0.50 -8.28 -0.59
N ALA A 17 0.15 -7.13 -0.72
CA ALA A 17 1.58 -7.05 -1.00
C ALA A 17 2.43 -7.62 0.15
N ALA A 18 2.07 -7.34 1.40
CA ALA A 18 2.75 -7.87 2.58
C ALA A 18 2.61 -9.40 2.68
N VAL A 19 1.42 -9.94 2.40
CA VAL A 19 1.18 -11.39 2.39
C VAL A 19 2.01 -12.08 1.30
N LEU A 20 2.06 -11.52 0.09
CA LEU A 20 2.86 -12.07 -1.01
C LEU A 20 4.36 -12.05 -0.70
N LEU A 21 4.87 -10.96 -0.12
CA LEU A 21 6.26 -10.88 0.33
C LEU A 21 6.56 -11.91 1.43
N TYR A 22 5.67 -12.04 2.43
CA TYR A 22 5.85 -13.01 3.50
C TYR A 22 5.88 -14.45 2.96
N LEU A 23 4.95 -14.80 2.06
CA LEU A 23 4.94 -16.11 1.42
C LEU A 23 6.22 -16.35 0.60
N GLY A 24 6.65 -15.36 -0.19
CA GLY A 24 7.85 -15.49 -1.02
C GLY A 24 9.14 -15.65 -0.21
N LEU A 25 9.28 -14.89 0.88
CA LEU A 25 10.50 -14.83 1.68
C LEU A 25 10.58 -15.88 2.79
N PHE A 26 9.45 -16.31 3.36
CA PHE A 26 9.44 -17.24 4.50
C PHE A 26 8.91 -18.62 4.13
N THR A 27 7.71 -18.74 3.54
CA THR A 27 7.13 -20.07 3.26
C THR A 27 7.75 -20.75 2.04
N TYR A 28 8.09 -19.97 1.01
CA TYR A 28 8.68 -20.46 -0.24
C TYR A 28 10.17 -20.07 -0.37
N ALA A 29 10.82 -19.75 0.75
CA ALA A 29 12.22 -19.33 0.79
C ALA A 29 13.14 -20.31 0.04
N GLY A 30 14.04 -19.79 -0.81
CA GLY A 30 15.01 -20.58 -1.56
C GLY A 30 14.44 -21.34 -2.77
N SER A 31 13.14 -21.24 -3.05
CA SER A 31 12.53 -21.80 -4.26
C SER A 31 12.37 -20.73 -5.36
N ALA A 32 12.35 -21.17 -6.63
CA ALA A 32 12.10 -20.27 -7.77
C ALA A 32 10.74 -19.56 -7.66
N LEU A 33 9.73 -20.25 -7.11
CA LEU A 33 8.42 -19.66 -6.80
C LEU A 33 8.54 -18.55 -5.75
N GLY A 34 9.33 -18.76 -4.69
CA GLY A 34 9.53 -17.75 -3.65
C GLY A 34 10.12 -16.44 -4.18
N ILE A 35 11.10 -16.54 -5.09
CA ILE A 35 11.68 -15.36 -5.76
C ILE A 35 10.60 -14.63 -6.57
N GLY A 36 9.79 -15.37 -7.35
CA GLY A 36 8.67 -14.79 -8.10
C GLY A 36 7.67 -14.06 -7.22
N LEU A 37 7.22 -14.69 -6.13
CA LEU A 37 6.29 -14.08 -5.17
C LEU A 37 6.90 -12.85 -4.48
N ALA A 38 8.19 -12.89 -4.11
CA ALA A 38 8.86 -11.77 -3.48
C ALA A 38 8.98 -10.56 -4.41
N VAL A 39 9.31 -10.78 -5.69
CA VAL A 39 9.36 -9.70 -6.69
C VAL A 39 7.98 -9.09 -6.92
N VAL A 40 6.95 -9.93 -7.12
CA VAL A 40 5.58 -9.45 -7.32
C VAL A 40 5.08 -8.68 -6.09
N GLY A 41 5.29 -9.21 -4.89
CA GLY A 41 4.93 -8.55 -3.64
C GLY A 41 5.66 -7.22 -3.45
N GLY A 42 6.97 -7.16 -3.74
CA GLY A 42 7.76 -5.94 -3.66
C GLY A 42 7.29 -4.86 -4.64
N VAL A 43 7.04 -5.21 -5.90
CA VAL A 43 6.51 -4.29 -6.92
C VAL A 43 5.12 -3.80 -6.53
N ALA A 44 4.23 -4.69 -6.05
CA ALA A 44 2.90 -4.32 -5.60
C ALA A 44 2.94 -3.36 -4.41
N LEU A 45 3.87 -3.56 -3.48
CA LEU A 45 4.08 -2.70 -2.31
C LEU A 45 4.59 -1.32 -2.73
N LEU A 46 5.61 -1.26 -3.59
CA LEU A 46 6.12 0.00 -4.14
C LEU A 46 5.05 0.76 -4.93
N THR A 47 4.29 0.06 -5.76
CA THR A 47 3.19 0.65 -6.54
C THR A 47 2.08 1.18 -5.61
N GLY A 48 1.75 0.44 -4.55
CA GLY A 48 0.80 0.88 -3.52
C GLY A 48 1.30 2.08 -2.72
N LEU A 49 2.60 2.17 -2.42
CA LEU A 49 3.16 3.32 -1.70
C LEU A 49 3.26 4.57 -2.58
N ILE A 50 3.88 4.46 -3.76
CA ILE A 50 4.12 5.58 -4.67
C ILE A 50 2.80 6.03 -5.30
N GLY A 51 2.02 5.08 -5.82
CA GLY A 51 0.72 5.35 -6.44
C GLY A 51 -0.27 5.95 -5.45
N SER A 52 -0.35 5.44 -4.21
CA SER A 52 -1.24 6.06 -3.22
C SER A 52 -0.71 7.41 -2.71
N CYS A 53 0.59 7.61 -2.50
CA CYS A 53 1.08 8.93 -2.07
C CYS A 53 0.83 10.01 -3.13
N ALA A 54 1.06 9.71 -4.41
CA ALA A 54 0.76 10.62 -5.51
C ALA A 54 -0.75 10.84 -5.66
N LEU A 55 -1.56 9.78 -5.64
CA LEU A 55 -3.01 9.87 -5.85
C LEU A 55 -3.72 10.54 -4.67
N TYR A 56 -3.28 10.34 -3.43
CA TYR A 56 -3.82 11.04 -2.24
C TYR A 56 -3.39 12.51 -2.18
N GLY A 57 -2.14 12.81 -2.58
CA GLY A 57 -1.69 14.19 -2.75
C GLY A 57 -2.48 14.92 -3.84
N LEU A 58 -2.81 14.23 -4.93
CA LEU A 58 -3.61 14.75 -6.04
C LEU A 58 -5.10 14.86 -5.71
N LEU A 59 -5.66 13.91 -4.94
CA LEU A 59 -7.05 13.96 -4.43
C LEU A 59 -7.22 14.91 -3.24
N GLY A 60 -6.15 15.53 -2.74
CA GLY A 60 -6.22 16.54 -1.68
C GLY A 60 -6.74 16.00 -0.34
N ILE A 61 -6.72 14.68 -0.11
CA ILE A 61 -7.13 14.08 1.18
C ILE A 61 -5.97 14.26 2.17
N ASN A 62 -5.87 15.49 2.65
CA ASN A 62 -4.90 15.93 3.62
C ASN A 62 -5.45 15.58 5.01
N THR A 63 -5.01 14.45 5.58
CA THR A 63 -5.40 14.03 6.94
C THR A 63 -4.79 14.91 8.04
N ARG A 64 -4.10 16.01 7.70
CA ARG A 64 -3.81 17.03 8.70
C ARG A 64 -5.12 17.74 9.04
N LYS A 65 -5.68 17.46 10.21
CA LYS A 65 -6.46 18.46 10.95
C LYS A 65 -5.57 19.69 11.06
N SER A 66 -5.77 20.66 10.18
CA SER A 66 -5.32 22.02 10.42
C SER A 66 -6.17 22.54 11.57
N ASN A 67 -5.65 22.44 12.80
CA ASN A 67 -5.98 23.44 13.81
C ASN A 67 -5.32 24.74 13.36
N GLN A 68 -5.91 25.41 12.37
CA GLN A 68 -5.71 26.84 12.18
C GLN A 68 -6.88 27.55 12.84
N SER A 69 -6.78 27.67 14.16
CA SER A 69 -7.43 28.74 14.88
C SER A 69 -6.74 30.06 14.51
N LEU A 70 -7.41 30.83 13.66
CA LEU A 70 -7.66 32.27 13.82
C LEU A 70 -6.55 33.09 14.48
N SER A 71 -5.86 33.89 13.67
CA SER A 71 -5.48 35.26 14.03
C SER A 71 -6.17 36.22 13.07
#